data_AF-A0A355RAE0-F1
#
_entry.id   AF-A0A355RAE0-F1
#
_cell.length_a   1.000
_cell.length_b   1.000
_cell.length_c   1.000
_cell.angle_alpha   90.00
_cell.angle_beta   90.00
_cell.angle_gamma   90.00
#
_symmetry.space_group_name_H-M   'P 1'
#
loop_
_entity.id
_entity.type
_entity.pdbx_description
1 polymer ?
#
loop_
_entity_poly.entity_id
_entity_poly.type
_entity_poly.pdbx_seq_one_letter_code
_entity_poly.pdbx_strand_id
1 'polypeptide(L)' 'GVVVTFMAVLELVKESLIELVQNEPFAAIHVRLRPAPVEEPNEPE' A
#
# COMPACT_ATOMS: atom_id res chain seq x y z
N GLY A 1 -10.46 17.42 3.08
CA GLY A 1 -10.97 17.66 1.72
C GLY A 1 -10.35 16.67 0.75
N VAL A 2 -11.01 16.36 -0.37
CA VAL A 2 -10.63 15.25 -1.27
C VAL A 2 -9.16 15.27 -1.67
N VAL A 3 -8.63 16.43 -2.06
CA VAL A 3 -7.21 16.57 -2.46
C VAL A 3 -6.25 16.22 -1.33
N VAL A 4 -6.51 16.71 -0.12
CA VAL A 4 -5.65 16.46 1.06
C VAL A 4 -5.68 14.99 1.44
N THR A 5 -6.86 14.37 1.41
CA THR A 5 -7.00 12.94 1.69
C THR A 5 -6.30 12.09 0.64
N PHE A 6 -6.36 12.48 -0.64
CA PHE A 6 -5.63 11.79 -1.70
C PHE A 6 -4.11 11.91 -1.51
N MET A 7 -3.59 13.10 -1.21
CA MET A 7 -2.16 13.26 -0.90
C MET A 7 -1.72 12.44 0.32
N ALA A 8 -2.55 12.35 1.37
CA ALA A 8 -2.26 11.50 2.53
C ALA A 8 -2.15 10.02 2.15
N VAL A 9 -3.03 9.52 1.28
CA VAL A 9 -2.93 8.14 0.75
C VAL A 9 -1.64 7.95 -0.05
N LEU A 10 -1.26 8.92 -0.89
CA LEU A 10 0.00 8.86 -1.65
C LEU A 10 1.24 8.86 -0.74
N GLU A 11 1.22 9.59 0.37
CA GLU A 11 2.31 9.58 1.36
C GLU A 11 2.46 8.19 2.00
N LEU A 12 1.36 7.51 2.32
CA LEU A 12 1.40 6.15 2.86
C LEU A 12 1.93 5.12 1.85
N VAL A 13 1.64 5.30 0.56
CA VAL A 13 2.20 4.47 -0.53
C VAL A 13 3.71 4.71 -0.64
N LYS A 14 4.15 5.97 -0.57
CA LYS A 14 5.56 6.36 -0.60
C LYS A 14 6.34 5.74 0.56
N GLU A 15 5.78 5.71 1.76
CA GLU A 15 6.35 5.05 2.95
C GLU A 15 6.15 3.52 2.95
N SER A 16 5.67 2.93 1.85
CA SER A 16 5.53 1.48 1.71
C SER A 16 4.59 0.82 2.73
N LEU A 17 3.68 1.57 3.35
CA LEU A 17 2.75 1.07 4.37
C LEU A 17 1.51 0.43 3.74
N ILE A 18 1.11 0.92 2.57
CA ILE A 18 -0.06 0.45 1.82
C ILE A 18 0.27 0.32 0.33
N GLU A 19 -0.57 -0.44 -0.37
CA GLU A 19 -0.58 -0.54 -1.82
C GLU A 19 -1.81 0.16 -2.39
N LEU A 20 -1.64 0.86 -3.51
CA LEU A 20 -2.70 1.51 -4.26
C LEU A 20 -2.89 0.79 -5.59
N VAL A 21 -4.14 0.40 -5.89
CA VAL A 21 -4.52 -0.30 -7.12
C VAL A 21 -5.53 0.54 -7.89
N GLN A 22 -5.22 0.82 -9.16
CA GLN A 22 -6.07 1.49 -10.12
C GLN A 22 -5.76 0.93 -11.52
N ASN A 23 -6.70 0.17 -12.11
CA ASN A 23 -6.43 -0.59 -13.34
C ASN A 23 -6.42 0.27 -14.61
N GLU A 24 -7.16 1.39 -14.61
CA GLU A 24 -7.27 2.32 -15.74
C GLU A 24 -7.28 3.75 -15.22
N PRO A 25 -6.85 4.75 -16.02
CA PRO A 25 -6.92 6.16 -15.62
C PRO A 25 -8.34 6.55 -15.19
N PHE A 26 -8.45 7.20 -14.03
CA PHE A 26 -9.72 7.65 -13.44
C PHE A 26 -10.69 6.53 -13.02
N ALA A 27 -10.29 5.26 -13.09
CA ALA A 27 -11.03 4.18 -12.44
C ALA A 27 -10.98 4.31 -10.91
N ALA A 28 -11.82 3.54 -10.21
CA ALA A 28 -11.87 3.53 -8.76
C ALA A 28 -10.49 3.18 -8.14
N ILE A 29 -10.15 3.88 -7.06
CA ILE A 29 -8.94 3.61 -6.28
C ILE A 29 -9.27 2.58 -5.19
N HIS A 30 -8.49 1.51 -5.15
CA HIS A 30 -8.55 0.52 -4.08
C HIS A 30 -7.24 0.54 -3.28
N VAL A 31 -7.34 0.40 -1.96
CA VAL A 31 -6.19 0.40 -1.04
C VAL A 31 -6.08 -0.96 -0.36
N ARG A 32 -4.85 -1.48 -0.25
CA ARG A 32 -4.54 -2.74 0.45
C ARG A 32 -3.42 -2.49 1.47
N LEU A 33 -3.45 -3.23 2.57
CA LEU A 33 -2.32 -3.24 3.52
C LEU A 33 -1.15 -4.01 2.91
N ARG A 34 0.07 -3.53 3.12
CA ARG A 34 1.25 -4.34 2.81
C ARG A 34 1.39 -5.43 3.87
N PRO A 35 1.50 -6.71 3.51
CA PRO A 35 1.77 -7.76 4.48
C PRO A 35 3.15 -7.54 5.10
N ALA A 36 3.26 -7.77 6.41
CA ALA A 36 4.57 -7.80 7.06
C ALA A 36 5.45 -8.87 6.38
N PRO A 37 6.77 -8.66 6.28
CA PRO A 37 7.68 -9.72 5.85
C PRO A 37 7.42 -10.94 6.73
N VAL A 38 7.05 -12.06 6.10
CA VAL A 38 6.99 -13.33 6.80
C VAL A 38 8.44 -13.71 7.06
N GLU A 39 8.88 -13.60 8.32
CA GLU A 39 10.19 -14.13 8.71
C GLU A 39 10.16 -15.63 8.42
N GLU A 40 11.02 -16.07 7.50
CA GLU A 40 11.21 -17.50 7.25
C GLU A 40 11.71 -18.12 8.57
N PRO A 41 11.07 -19.20 9.06
CA PRO A 41 11.56 -19.87 10.25
C PRO A 41 12.98 -20.35 9.95
N ASN A 42 13.97 -19.84 10.70
CA ASN A 42 15.35 -20.31 10.62
C ASN A 42 15.34 -21.84 10.76
N GLU A 43 15.61 -22.57 9.68
CA GLU A 43 15.87 -24.00 9.74
C GLU A 43 17.18 -24.16 10.54
N PRO A 44 17.17 -24.85 11.69
CA PRO A 44 18.41 -25.22 12.35
C PRO A 44 19.08 -26.29 11.49
N GLU A 45 20.29 -26.00 11.00
CA GLU A 45 21.22 -27.02 10.46
C GLU A 45 21.52 -28.12 11.49
#